data_AF-A0A7J7GMR9-F1
#
_entry.id   AF-A0A7J7GMR9-F1
#
_cell.length_a   1.000
_cell.length_b   1.000
_cell.length_c   1.000
_cell.angle_alpha   90.00
_cell.angle_beta   90.00
_cell.angle_gamma   90.00
#
_symmetry.space_group_name_H-M   'P 1'
#
loop_
_entity.id
_entity.type
_entity.pdbx_description
1 polymer ?
#
loop_
_entity_poly.entity_id
_entity_poly.type
_entity_poly.pdbx_seq_one_letter_code
_entity_poly.pdbx_strand_id
1 'polypeptide(L)'
;MGGSTSDDFSVLVLASDLGIDARPFLSSIDGQREAPPQENWHDCPSDFLSSDDDFSDLDALHFFRLERGSDKSGNRIFRIVGKYFPAPVISGERLKKYVFHKIYTEMPEGPFCIIYMHSTVQKEDNNPGITILRWIYEELPPACKDRLQVVYFIHPGLRSRLVFATLGRFFLSGGLYWKIKYVNRLQYLWEDTKKGEVEIPEFVQNHDDILENRPLTDYGIEPDPLHLSGIPSTAYSFGRYEERWISRECMS
;
A
#
# COMPACT_ATOMS: atom_id res chain seq x y z
N MET A 1 16.76 -34.24 39.35
CA MET A 1 15.53 -34.04 38.56
C MET A 1 15.37 -32.54 38.33
N GLY A 2 15.90 -32.02 37.22
CA GLY A 2 15.75 -30.63 36.83
C GLY A 2 14.69 -30.56 35.74
N GLY A 3 13.51 -30.02 36.06
CA GLY A 3 12.43 -29.85 35.09
C GLY A 3 12.74 -28.66 34.19
N SER A 4 12.87 -28.90 32.90
CA SER A 4 12.80 -27.86 31.87
C SER A 4 11.37 -27.35 31.81
N THR A 5 11.13 -26.13 32.29
CA THR A 5 9.89 -25.41 31.99
C THR A 5 9.95 -25.02 30.52
N SER A 6 9.13 -25.67 29.69
CA SER A 6 8.84 -25.17 28.35
C SER A 6 8.09 -23.85 28.51
N ASP A 7 8.75 -22.74 28.23
CA ASP A 7 8.07 -21.46 28.05
C ASP A 7 7.21 -21.58 26.79
N ASP A 8 5.93 -21.86 27.00
CA ASP A 8 4.95 -21.93 25.93
C ASP A 8 4.77 -20.52 25.35
N PHE A 9 5.33 -20.31 24.17
CA PHE A 9 5.14 -19.10 23.37
C PHE A 9 3.69 -19.05 22.89
N SER A 10 2.84 -18.31 23.61
CA SER A 10 1.43 -18.11 23.25
C SER A 10 1.30 -17.05 22.16
N VAL A 11 0.66 -17.41 21.04
CA VAL A 11 0.36 -16.51 19.93
C VAL A 11 -1.15 -16.45 19.78
N LEU A 12 -1.70 -15.24 19.73
CA LEU A 12 -3.12 -15.02 19.48
C LEU A 12 -3.34 -14.60 18.02
N VAL A 13 -4.14 -15.39 17.29
CA VAL A 13 -4.58 -15.03 15.93
C VAL A 13 -5.96 -14.38 16.06
N LEU A 14 -6.03 -13.06 15.91
CA LEU A 14 -7.29 -12.33 15.90
C LEU A 14 -7.97 -12.47 14.53
N ALA A 15 -8.89 -13.42 14.41
CA ALA A 15 -9.83 -13.47 13.28
C ALA A 15 -10.97 -12.45 13.52
N SER A 16 -10.68 -11.16 13.33
CA SER A 16 -11.73 -10.14 13.27
C SER A 16 -12.23 -10.05 11.84
N ASP A 17 -13.38 -10.69 11.53
CA ASP A 17 -14.29 -10.45 10.38
C ASP A 17 -14.87 -11.68 9.64
N LEU A 18 -15.38 -12.70 10.35
CA LEU A 18 -16.41 -13.58 9.76
C LEU A 18 -17.76 -12.85 9.71
N GLY A 19 -17.92 -12.02 8.68
CA GLY A 19 -19.15 -11.32 8.34
C GLY A 19 -19.20 -11.06 6.84
N ILE A 20 -19.29 -12.12 6.03
CA ILE A 20 -19.55 -11.99 4.59
C ILE A 20 -21.01 -11.56 4.44
N ASP A 21 -21.25 -10.31 4.04
CA ASP A 21 -22.56 -9.87 3.60
C ASP A 21 -22.85 -10.46 2.21
N ALA A 22 -23.71 -11.46 2.16
CA ALA A 22 -24.13 -12.14 0.92
C ALA A 22 -25.24 -11.40 0.15
N ARG A 23 -25.69 -10.22 0.61
CA ARG A 23 -26.70 -9.41 -0.07
C ARG A 23 -26.38 -9.02 -1.54
N PRO A 24 -25.11 -8.88 -1.99
CA PRO A 24 -24.81 -8.63 -3.40
C PRO A 24 -25.11 -9.83 -4.33
N PHE A 25 -25.30 -11.03 -3.77
CA PHE A 25 -25.54 -12.26 -4.54
C PHE A 25 -27.01 -12.67 -4.61
N LEU A 26 -27.91 -11.91 -3.98
CA LEU A 26 -29.36 -12.19 -3.97
C LEU A 26 -30.17 -11.26 -4.89
N SER A 27 -29.55 -10.28 -5.55
CA SER A 27 -30.26 -9.30 -6.39
C SER A 27 -30.50 -9.74 -7.84
N SER A 28 -30.36 -11.02 -8.16
CA SER A 28 -30.61 -11.57 -9.52
C SER A 28 -31.90 -12.38 -9.64
N ILE A 29 -32.81 -12.29 -8.67
CA ILE A 29 -34.14 -12.90 -8.75
C ILE A 29 -35.19 -11.83 -8.43
N ASP A 30 -35.50 -10.99 -9.41
CA ASP A 30 -36.89 -10.67 -9.76
C ASP A 30 -36.94 -9.76 -11.00
N GLY A 31 -37.87 -10.08 -11.90
CA GLY A 31 -37.96 -9.50 -13.23
C GLY A 31 -38.69 -8.17 -13.33
N GLN A 32 -38.57 -7.57 -14.52
CA GLN A 32 -39.39 -6.52 -15.13
C GLN A 32 -39.48 -5.15 -14.42
N ARG A 33 -38.80 -4.13 -14.96
CA ARG A 33 -39.43 -2.95 -15.61
C ARG A 33 -38.42 -1.86 -16.01
N GLU A 34 -38.71 -1.31 -17.19
CA GLU A 34 -38.48 0.07 -17.68
C GLU A 34 -37.05 0.55 -18.00
N ALA A 35 -36.85 0.88 -19.28
CA ALA A 35 -35.66 1.51 -19.83
C ALA A 35 -35.74 3.04 -19.71
N PRO A 36 -34.63 3.76 -19.38
CA PRO A 36 -34.56 5.21 -19.52
C PRO A 36 -34.07 5.61 -20.93
N PRO A 37 -34.30 6.87 -21.36
CA PRO A 37 -34.25 7.27 -22.76
C PRO A 37 -32.82 7.39 -23.31
N GLN A 38 -32.70 7.21 -24.62
CA GLN A 38 -31.49 7.50 -25.41
C GLN A 38 -31.17 9.00 -25.35
N GLU A 39 -30.00 9.35 -24.82
CA GLU A 39 -29.43 10.69 -24.96
C GLU A 39 -28.16 10.63 -25.83
N ASN A 40 -28.38 11.04 -27.09
CA ASN A 40 -27.53 11.85 -27.95
C ASN A 40 -26.02 11.92 -27.64
N TRP A 41 -25.22 11.08 -28.31
CA TRP A 41 -23.76 11.16 -28.30
C TRP A 41 -23.28 12.23 -29.28
N HIS A 42 -22.90 13.40 -28.78
CA HIS A 42 -21.99 14.28 -29.50
C HIS A 42 -20.54 13.91 -29.13
N ASP A 43 -19.80 13.42 -30.13
CA ASP A 43 -18.35 13.23 -30.07
C ASP A 43 -17.64 14.58 -29.83
N CYS A 44 -16.99 14.75 -28.67
CA CYS A 44 -15.88 15.69 -28.47
C CYS A 44 -15.07 15.34 -27.20
N PRO A 45 -13.74 15.08 -27.28
CA PRO A 45 -12.89 14.88 -26.11
C PRO A 45 -12.43 16.23 -25.54
N SER A 46 -13.30 16.90 -24.77
CA SER A 46 -12.99 18.23 -24.19
C SER A 46 -13.35 18.40 -22.71
N ASP A 47 -13.95 17.42 -22.04
CA ASP A 47 -14.47 17.58 -20.66
C ASP A 47 -13.48 17.24 -19.53
N PHE A 48 -12.22 16.93 -19.82
CA PHE A 48 -11.23 16.70 -18.76
C PHE A 48 -10.79 17.99 -18.04
N LEU A 49 -11.18 19.17 -18.54
CA LEU A 49 -10.88 20.48 -17.97
C LEU A 49 -12.15 21.34 -17.84
N SER A 50 -13.25 20.78 -17.33
CA SER A 50 -14.35 21.62 -16.83
C SER A 50 -13.81 22.50 -15.70
N SER A 51 -13.72 23.79 -15.96
CA SER A 51 -12.93 24.80 -15.24
C SER A 51 -13.51 25.24 -13.88
N ASP A 52 -14.15 24.37 -13.12
CA ASP A 52 -14.88 24.77 -11.90
C ASP A 52 -14.74 23.83 -10.68
N ASP A 53 -13.91 22.78 -10.76
CA ASP A 53 -13.51 22.01 -9.58
C ASP A 53 -12.15 22.53 -9.11
N ASP A 54 -12.13 23.47 -8.15
CA ASP A 54 -10.89 23.79 -7.45
C ASP A 54 -10.55 22.63 -6.49
N PHE A 55 -9.46 21.91 -6.75
CA PHE A 55 -9.04 20.78 -5.89
C PHE A 55 -8.32 21.23 -4.61
N SER A 56 -8.54 22.48 -4.19
CA SER A 56 -7.92 23.11 -3.01
C SER A 56 -8.15 22.30 -1.74
N ASP A 57 -9.35 21.72 -1.60
CA ASP A 57 -9.72 20.82 -0.50
C ASP A 57 -8.86 19.55 -0.49
N LEU A 58 -8.64 18.93 -1.65
CA LEU A 58 -7.82 17.74 -1.79
C LEU A 58 -6.32 18.02 -1.63
N ASP A 59 -5.87 19.19 -2.07
CA ASP A 59 -4.50 19.65 -1.87
C ASP A 59 -4.21 19.86 -0.38
N ALA A 60 -5.17 20.40 0.39
CA ALA A 60 -5.06 20.61 1.83
C ALA A 60 -4.94 19.30 2.63
N LEU A 61 -5.50 18.19 2.12
CA LEU A 61 -5.36 16.87 2.76
C LEU A 61 -3.94 16.30 2.67
N HIS A 62 -3.13 16.78 1.70
CA HIS A 62 -1.74 16.34 1.50
C HIS A 62 -1.57 14.82 1.32
N PHE A 63 -2.62 14.09 0.93
CA PHE A 63 -2.55 12.66 0.68
C PHE A 63 -1.84 12.34 -0.64
N PHE A 64 -1.80 13.27 -1.59
CA PHE A 64 -1.07 13.16 -2.86
C PHE A 64 -0.30 14.45 -3.12
N ARG A 65 1.02 14.38 -3.23
CA ARG A 65 1.91 15.55 -3.36
C ARG A 65 3.13 15.22 -4.20
N LEU A 66 3.58 16.14 -5.06
CA LEU A 66 4.90 16.08 -5.65
C LEU A 66 5.96 16.53 -4.64
N GLU A 67 6.95 15.68 -4.40
CA GLU A 67 8.07 16.03 -3.55
C GLU A 67 9.10 16.89 -4.32
N ARG A 68 9.85 17.68 -3.56
CA ARG A 68 10.95 18.49 -4.13
C ARG A 68 12.10 17.61 -4.60
N GLY A 69 12.24 16.43 -4.00
CA GLY A 69 13.32 15.50 -4.28
C GLY A 69 13.10 14.60 -5.50
N SER A 70 14.13 13.78 -5.73
CA SER A 70 14.15 12.73 -6.75
C SER A 70 14.73 11.43 -6.19
N ASP A 71 14.40 10.30 -6.80
CA ASP A 71 15.08 9.05 -6.51
C ASP A 71 16.52 9.04 -7.07
N LYS A 72 17.31 8.02 -6.74
CA LYS A 72 18.71 7.90 -7.20
C LYS A 72 18.83 7.71 -8.72
N SER A 73 17.75 7.31 -9.40
CA SER A 73 17.67 7.19 -10.85
C SER A 73 17.27 8.51 -11.52
N GLY A 74 17.01 9.57 -10.74
CA GLY A 74 16.62 10.89 -11.23
C GLY A 74 15.11 11.05 -11.48
N ASN A 75 14.29 10.08 -11.09
CA ASN A 75 12.84 10.17 -11.24
C ASN A 75 12.26 11.11 -10.17
N ARG A 76 11.36 12.00 -10.57
CA ARG A 76 10.62 12.83 -9.61
C ARG A 76 9.67 11.97 -8.78
N ILE A 77 9.50 12.33 -7.51
CA ILE A 77 8.75 11.51 -6.56
C ILE A 77 7.38 12.12 -6.30
N PHE A 78 6.32 11.38 -6.64
CA PHE A 78 5.01 11.62 -6.08
C PHE A 78 4.83 10.82 -4.80
N ARG A 79 4.50 11.50 -3.70
CA ARG A 79 4.18 10.89 -2.41
C ARG A 79 2.67 10.71 -2.29
N ILE A 80 2.25 9.49 -1.96
CA ILE A 80 0.87 9.16 -1.59
C ILE A 80 0.84 8.63 -0.16
N VAL A 81 -0.01 9.21 0.70
CA VAL A 81 -0.25 8.74 2.07
C VAL A 81 -1.67 8.27 2.21
N GLY A 82 -1.88 6.94 2.27
CA GLY A 82 -3.22 6.38 2.32
C GLY A 82 -4.04 6.86 3.52
N LYS A 83 -3.43 6.94 4.72
CA LYS A 83 -4.10 7.41 5.94
C LYS A 83 -4.83 8.76 5.79
N TYR A 84 -4.33 9.65 4.92
CA TYR A 84 -4.86 11.00 4.76
C TYR A 84 -6.01 11.09 3.74
N PHE A 85 -6.34 10.01 3.05
CA PHE A 85 -7.42 9.99 2.07
C PHE A 85 -8.75 9.65 2.74
N PRO A 86 -9.77 10.52 2.74
CA PRO A 86 -11.08 10.20 3.34
C PRO A 86 -11.99 9.53 2.29
N ALA A 87 -11.93 8.20 2.21
CA ALA A 87 -12.65 7.42 1.20
C ALA A 87 -14.19 7.59 1.24
N PRO A 88 -14.86 7.73 2.40
CA PRO A 88 -16.31 7.86 2.45
C PRO A 88 -16.86 9.14 1.81
N VAL A 89 -16.05 10.19 1.69
CA VAL A 89 -16.52 11.52 1.25
C VAL A 89 -16.01 11.93 -0.13
N ILE A 90 -15.03 11.22 -0.69
CA ILE A 90 -14.47 11.51 -2.02
C ILE A 90 -14.90 10.44 -3.00
N SER A 91 -15.65 10.84 -4.04
CA SER A 91 -16.02 9.93 -5.12
C SER A 91 -14.81 9.50 -5.96
N GLY A 92 -14.86 8.28 -6.51
CA GLY A 92 -13.82 7.78 -7.41
C GLY A 92 -13.60 8.68 -8.63
N GLU A 93 -14.67 9.29 -9.15
CA GLU A 93 -14.61 10.25 -10.25
C GLU A 93 -13.83 11.51 -9.89
N ARG A 94 -14.13 12.12 -8.74
CA ARG A 94 -13.43 13.32 -8.25
C ARG A 94 -11.96 13.01 -8.00
N LEU A 95 -11.67 11.86 -7.38
CA LEU A 95 -10.29 11.40 -7.19
C LEU A 95 -9.55 11.23 -8.51
N LYS A 96 -10.18 10.61 -9.52
CA LYS A 96 -9.58 10.44 -10.85
C LYS A 96 -9.23 11.78 -11.48
N LYS A 97 -10.19 12.72 -11.53
CA LYS A 97 -9.97 14.06 -12.09
C LYS A 97 -8.83 14.78 -11.37
N TYR A 98 -8.79 14.73 -10.04
CA TYR A 98 -7.72 15.33 -9.24
C TYR A 98 -6.35 14.73 -9.53
N VAL A 99 -6.23 13.39 -9.56
CA VAL A 99 -4.95 12.73 -9.84
C VAL A 99 -4.43 13.13 -11.22
N PHE A 100 -5.32 13.21 -12.20
CA PHE A 100 -4.97 13.61 -13.57
C PHE A 100 -4.50 15.06 -13.59
N HIS A 101 -5.32 15.97 -13.05
CA HIS A 101 -4.99 17.39 -12.93
C HIS A 101 -3.61 17.60 -12.29
N LYS A 102 -3.34 16.91 -11.18
CA LYS A 102 -2.09 17.03 -10.43
C LYS A 102 -0.88 16.52 -11.20
N ILE A 103 -0.99 15.36 -11.83
CA ILE A 103 0.10 14.80 -12.64
C ILE A 103 0.42 15.72 -13.84
N TYR A 104 -0.60 16.20 -14.56
CA TYR A 104 -0.36 17.04 -15.74
C TYR A 104 0.17 18.43 -15.39
N THR A 105 -0.33 19.02 -14.31
CA THR A 105 0.04 20.38 -13.91
C THR A 105 1.41 20.42 -13.25
N GLU A 106 1.69 19.49 -12.33
CA GLU A 106 2.94 19.51 -11.58
C GLU A 106 4.08 18.74 -12.29
N MET A 107 3.76 17.80 -13.18
CA MET A 107 4.71 16.95 -13.90
C MET A 107 4.33 16.74 -15.38
N PRO A 108 4.39 17.79 -16.23
CA PRO A 108 4.07 17.67 -17.64
C PRO A 108 5.08 16.78 -18.41
N GLU A 109 6.34 16.75 -17.98
CA GLU A 109 7.44 16.04 -18.67
C GLU A 109 8.34 15.24 -17.70
N GLY A 110 9.14 14.33 -18.26
CA GLY A 110 10.14 13.56 -17.51
C GLY A 110 9.61 12.34 -16.75
N PRO A 111 10.48 11.39 -16.40
CA PRO A 111 10.10 10.19 -15.67
C PRO A 111 9.80 10.49 -14.20
N PHE A 112 8.89 9.71 -13.62
CA PHE A 112 8.52 9.84 -12.21
C PHE A 112 8.27 8.48 -11.58
N CYS A 113 8.30 8.47 -10.25
CA CYS A 113 7.91 7.34 -9.44
C CYS A 113 6.86 7.75 -8.41
N ILE A 114 6.16 6.75 -7.87
CA ILE A 114 5.17 6.95 -6.82
C ILE A 114 5.66 6.23 -5.57
N ILE A 115 5.66 6.91 -4.44
CA ILE A 115 5.85 6.32 -3.12
C ILE A 115 4.51 6.30 -2.40
N TYR A 116 3.89 5.12 -2.31
CA TYR A 116 2.64 4.90 -1.61
C TYR A 116 2.87 4.34 -0.22
N MET A 117 2.51 5.10 0.80
CA MET A 117 2.59 4.73 2.21
C MET A 117 1.25 4.16 2.67
N HIS A 118 1.28 2.88 3.05
CA HIS A 118 0.09 2.12 3.43
C HIS A 118 -0.05 1.89 4.93
N SER A 119 0.90 2.39 5.72
CA SER A 119 0.85 2.31 7.18
C SER A 119 -0.51 2.81 7.68
N THR A 120 -1.17 2.04 8.55
CA THR A 120 -2.46 2.39 9.15
C THR A 120 -3.62 2.62 8.17
N VAL A 121 -3.52 2.12 6.93
CA VAL A 121 -4.63 2.17 5.96
C VAL A 121 -5.71 1.16 6.36
N GLN A 122 -6.94 1.64 6.46
CA GLN A 122 -8.14 0.86 6.71
C GLN A 122 -9.01 0.88 5.45
N LYS A 123 -9.52 -0.28 5.07
CA LYS A 123 -10.20 -0.46 3.78
C LYS A 123 -11.48 0.38 3.69
N GLU A 124 -12.20 0.52 4.80
CA GLU A 124 -13.49 1.19 4.89
C GLU A 124 -13.37 2.71 5.04
N ASP A 125 -12.23 3.20 5.53
CA ASP A 125 -12.07 4.60 5.91
C ASP A 125 -11.20 5.39 4.93
N ASN A 126 -10.10 4.81 4.46
CA ASN A 126 -9.05 5.57 3.79
C ASN A 126 -8.41 4.87 2.58
N ASN A 127 -9.14 3.92 2.00
CA ASN A 127 -8.76 3.25 0.78
C ASN A 127 -9.82 3.46 -0.31
N PRO A 128 -9.49 4.05 -1.47
CA PRO A 128 -10.43 4.18 -2.58
C PRO A 128 -10.81 2.82 -3.21
N GLY A 129 -10.08 1.74 -2.88
CA GLY A 129 -10.32 0.40 -3.40
C GLY A 129 -9.59 0.14 -4.72
N ILE A 130 -9.30 -1.14 -4.96
CA ILE A 130 -8.48 -1.56 -6.11
C ILE A 130 -9.14 -1.25 -7.46
N THR A 131 -10.47 -1.29 -7.53
CA THR A 131 -11.22 -0.98 -8.76
C THR A 131 -11.04 0.48 -9.17
N ILE A 132 -11.12 1.43 -8.21
CA ILE A 132 -10.91 2.85 -8.49
C ILE A 132 -9.45 3.10 -8.88
N LEU A 133 -8.49 2.53 -8.15
CA LEU A 133 -7.06 2.66 -8.48
C LEU A 133 -6.73 2.10 -9.87
N ARG A 134 -7.29 0.93 -10.21
CA ARG A 134 -7.19 0.33 -11.54
C ARG A 134 -7.75 1.29 -12.59
N TRP A 135 -8.95 1.81 -12.37
CA TRP A 135 -9.62 2.69 -13.31
C TRP A 135 -8.81 3.97 -13.58
N ILE A 136 -8.30 4.60 -12.53
CA ILE A 136 -7.40 5.77 -12.64
C ILE A 136 -6.20 5.42 -13.51
N TYR A 137 -5.53 4.30 -13.23
CA TYR A 137 -4.37 3.91 -14.03
C TYR A 137 -4.74 3.58 -15.48
N GLU A 138 -5.81 2.83 -15.73
CA GLU A 138 -6.21 2.42 -17.08
C GLU A 138 -6.59 3.60 -17.97
N GLU A 139 -7.17 4.64 -17.39
CA GLU A 139 -7.52 5.89 -18.08
C GLU A 139 -6.32 6.82 -18.31
N LEU A 140 -5.18 6.61 -17.66
CA LEU A 140 -3.99 7.43 -17.93
C LEU A 140 -3.52 7.24 -19.38
N PRO A 141 -3.14 8.32 -20.09
CA PRO A 141 -2.58 8.22 -21.42
C PRO A 141 -1.32 7.33 -21.44
N PRO A 142 -1.08 6.59 -22.53
CA PRO A 142 0.11 5.74 -22.67
C PRO A 142 1.41 6.48 -22.35
N ALA A 143 1.57 7.71 -22.82
CA ALA A 143 2.75 8.54 -22.54
C ALA A 143 2.97 8.79 -21.04
N CYS A 144 1.90 8.97 -20.26
CA CYS A 144 2.01 9.10 -18.81
C CYS A 144 2.37 7.77 -18.14
N LYS A 145 1.77 6.67 -18.61
CA LYS A 145 2.08 5.32 -18.12
C LYS A 145 3.55 4.97 -18.37
N ASP A 146 4.10 5.31 -19.52
CA ASP A 146 5.50 5.03 -19.87
C ASP A 146 6.49 5.82 -19.03
N ARG A 147 6.12 7.04 -18.63
CA ARG A 147 6.90 7.91 -17.73
C ARG A 147 6.91 7.43 -16.28
N LEU A 148 5.85 6.77 -15.82
CA LEU A 148 5.83 6.13 -14.51
C LEU A 148 6.80 4.95 -14.50
N GLN A 149 7.92 5.07 -13.78
CA GLN A 149 8.97 4.04 -13.75
C GLN A 149 8.71 2.97 -12.70
N VAL A 150 8.34 3.38 -11.48
CA VAL A 150 8.20 2.48 -10.33
C VAL A 150 7.17 3.02 -9.35
N VAL A 151 6.47 2.10 -8.69
CA VAL A 151 5.54 2.36 -7.58
C VAL A 151 6.06 1.63 -6.35
N TYR A 152 6.65 2.37 -5.42
CA TYR A 152 7.05 1.87 -4.12
C TYR A 152 5.84 1.73 -3.22
N PHE A 153 5.54 0.50 -2.80
CA PHE A 153 4.44 0.21 -1.89
C PHE A 153 4.99 -0.08 -0.50
N ILE A 154 4.94 0.92 0.37
CA ILE A 154 5.53 0.91 1.71
C ILE A 154 4.54 0.32 2.72
N HIS A 155 5.04 -0.60 3.55
CA HIS A 155 4.31 -1.36 4.57
C HIS A 155 3.05 -2.05 4.04
N PRO A 156 3.16 -2.85 2.96
CA PRO A 156 2.03 -3.60 2.45
C PRO A 156 1.68 -4.72 3.44
N GLY A 157 0.50 -4.63 4.06
CA GLY A 157 0.02 -5.69 4.95
C GLY A 157 -0.18 -7.03 4.22
N LEU A 158 -0.22 -8.13 4.96
CA LEU A 158 -0.38 -9.48 4.40
C LEU A 158 -1.62 -9.63 3.50
N ARG A 159 -2.75 -9.01 3.88
CA ARG A 159 -3.98 -9.02 3.07
C ARG A 159 -3.75 -8.39 1.69
N SER A 160 -3.14 -7.20 1.65
CA SER A 160 -2.80 -6.50 0.41
C SER A 160 -1.84 -7.31 -0.45
N ARG A 161 -0.79 -7.90 0.15
CA ARG A 161 0.16 -8.78 -0.55
C ARG A 161 -0.53 -9.99 -1.16
N LEU A 162 -1.42 -10.64 -0.42
CA LEU A 162 -2.15 -11.81 -0.90
C LEU A 162 -3.05 -11.43 -2.08
N VAL A 163 -3.80 -10.32 -1.97
CA VAL A 163 -4.65 -9.82 -3.07
C VAL A 163 -3.82 -9.53 -4.32
N PHE A 164 -2.69 -8.83 -4.20
CA PHE A 164 -1.86 -8.57 -5.38
C PHE A 164 -1.18 -9.83 -5.93
N ALA A 165 -0.82 -10.80 -5.09
CA ALA A 165 -0.23 -12.06 -5.53
C ALA A 165 -1.23 -12.96 -6.27
N THR A 166 -2.47 -13.05 -5.79
CA THR A 166 -3.50 -13.93 -6.37
C THR A 166 -4.26 -13.27 -7.51
N LEU A 167 -4.60 -11.98 -7.35
CA LEU A 167 -5.50 -11.26 -8.23
C LEU A 167 -4.81 -10.10 -8.96
N GLY A 168 -3.63 -9.65 -8.52
CA GLY A 168 -2.96 -8.48 -9.09
C GLY A 168 -2.74 -8.54 -10.60
N ARG A 169 -2.47 -9.71 -11.17
CA ARG A 169 -2.34 -9.88 -12.64
C ARG A 169 -3.63 -9.66 -13.41
N PHE A 170 -4.79 -9.82 -12.77
CA PHE A 170 -6.11 -9.62 -13.38
C PHE A 170 -6.63 -8.20 -13.18
N PHE A 171 -6.33 -7.59 -12.02
CA PHE A 171 -6.84 -6.26 -11.66
C PHE A 171 -5.87 -5.12 -11.98
N LEU A 172 -4.58 -5.38 -12.07
CA LEU A 172 -3.62 -4.39 -12.52
C LEU A 172 -3.29 -4.72 -13.98
N SER A 173 -3.28 -3.70 -14.83
CA SER A 173 -2.74 -3.87 -16.17
C SER A 173 -1.33 -4.46 -16.07
N GLY A 174 -0.95 -5.32 -17.02
CA GLY A 174 0.35 -6.00 -16.98
C GLY A 174 1.52 -5.02 -16.76
N GLY A 175 1.46 -3.84 -17.38
CA GLY A 175 2.46 -2.79 -17.20
C GLY A 175 2.55 -2.22 -15.78
N LEU A 176 1.43 -2.04 -15.08
CA LEU A 176 1.44 -1.53 -13.70
C LEU A 176 1.96 -2.59 -12.71
N TYR A 177 1.52 -3.85 -12.86
CA TYR A 177 1.92 -4.93 -11.95
C TYR A 177 3.44 -5.07 -11.86
N TRP A 178 4.13 -4.98 -13.00
CA TRP A 178 5.60 -5.07 -13.05
C TRP A 178 6.33 -3.84 -12.50
N LYS A 179 5.63 -2.72 -12.31
CA LYS A 179 6.19 -1.48 -11.74
C LYS A 179 6.09 -1.42 -10.22
N ILE A 180 5.33 -2.31 -9.58
CA ILE A 180 5.14 -2.30 -8.13
C ILE A 180 6.33 -2.97 -7.44
N LYS A 181 6.99 -2.22 -6.54
CA LYS A 181 8.03 -2.72 -5.64
C LYS A 181 7.55 -2.66 -4.20
N TYR A 182 7.43 -3.81 -3.55
CA TYR A 182 7.04 -3.91 -2.14
C TYR A 182 8.21 -3.52 -1.23
N VAL A 183 7.95 -2.62 -0.28
CA VAL A 183 8.93 -2.12 0.69
C VAL A 183 8.38 -2.34 2.09
N ASN A 184 8.78 -3.45 2.72
CA ASN A 184 8.30 -3.80 4.07
C ASN A 184 8.93 -2.94 5.18
N ARG A 185 10.07 -2.31 4.90
CA ARG A 185 10.79 -1.47 5.85
C ARG A 185 11.33 -0.24 5.13
N LEU A 186 11.28 0.92 5.78
CA LEU A 186 11.81 2.18 5.24
C LEU A 186 13.30 2.08 4.90
N GLN A 187 14.06 1.24 5.60
CA GLN A 187 15.48 1.02 5.30
C GLN A 187 15.75 0.61 3.84
N TYR A 188 14.85 -0.19 3.24
CA TYR A 188 14.98 -0.64 1.85
C TYR A 188 14.58 0.44 0.85
N LEU A 189 13.77 1.42 1.26
CA LEU A 189 13.48 2.59 0.43
C LEU A 189 14.76 3.40 0.20
N TRP A 190 15.64 3.48 1.20
CA TRP A 190 16.88 4.25 1.14
C TRP A 190 17.94 3.66 0.22
N GLU A 191 17.74 2.43 -0.26
CA GLU A 191 18.56 1.83 -1.32
C GLU A 191 18.32 2.53 -2.67
N ASP A 192 17.10 3.01 -2.91
CA ASP A 192 16.70 3.63 -4.17
C ASP A 192 16.49 5.14 -4.07
N THR A 193 16.22 5.68 -2.88
CA THR A 193 15.98 7.12 -2.63
C THR A 193 16.95 7.63 -1.55
N LYS A 194 17.35 8.90 -1.60
CA LYS A 194 18.18 9.49 -0.51
C LYS A 194 17.28 9.91 0.65
N LYS A 195 17.80 9.82 1.88
CA LYS A 195 17.10 10.33 3.07
C LYS A 195 16.87 11.84 2.91
N GLY A 196 15.64 12.30 3.17
CA GLY A 196 15.25 13.71 3.07
C GLY A 196 14.69 14.13 1.71
N GLU A 197 14.73 13.29 0.67
CA GLU A 197 14.11 13.58 -0.64
C GLU A 197 12.59 13.43 -0.62
N VAL A 198 12.06 12.67 0.34
CA VAL A 198 10.64 12.42 0.56
C VAL A 198 10.29 12.64 2.02
N GLU A 199 9.22 13.40 2.28
CA GLU A 199 8.67 13.59 3.62
C GLU A 199 7.97 12.31 4.10
N ILE A 200 8.52 11.64 5.12
CA ILE A 200 7.88 10.47 5.76
C ILE A 200 7.11 10.92 7.00
N PRO A 201 5.78 10.80 7.06
CA PRO A 201 5.00 11.14 8.25
C PRO A 201 5.43 10.37 9.49
N GLU A 202 5.33 10.98 10.66
CA GLU A 202 5.75 10.38 11.95
C GLU A 202 5.08 9.03 12.21
N PHE A 203 3.77 8.91 11.94
CA PHE A 203 3.07 7.63 12.15
C PHE A 203 3.59 6.49 11.26
N VAL A 204 4.18 6.81 10.10
CA VAL A 204 4.81 5.81 9.23
C VAL A 204 6.15 5.36 9.82
N GLN A 205 6.91 6.29 10.40
CA GLN A 205 8.16 5.98 11.12
C GLN A 205 7.88 5.13 12.35
N ASN A 206 6.90 5.51 13.17
CA ASN A 206 6.48 4.73 14.35
C ASN A 206 6.02 3.32 13.96
N HIS A 207 5.34 3.15 12.81
CA HIS A 207 4.98 1.83 12.29
C HIS A 207 6.23 1.03 11.88
N ASP A 208 7.20 1.65 11.21
CA ASP A 208 8.47 0.99 10.85
C ASP A 208 9.26 0.52 12.08
N ASP A 209 9.30 1.34 13.15
CA ASP A 209 9.97 1.01 14.42
C ASP A 209 9.31 -0.18 15.12
N ILE A 210 7.98 -0.27 15.06
CA ILE A 210 7.24 -1.43 15.57
C ILE A 210 7.63 -2.68 14.76
N LEU A 211 7.73 -2.57 13.44
CA LEU A 211 8.13 -3.68 12.57
C LEU A 211 9.57 -4.13 12.77
N GLU A 212 10.46 -3.24 13.21
CA GLU A 212 11.82 -3.60 13.60
C GLU A 212 11.84 -4.57 14.78
N ASN A 213 11.03 -4.27 15.78
CA ASN A 213 10.97 -5.04 17.01
C ASN A 213 9.99 -6.22 16.91
N ARG A 214 9.03 -6.16 15.98
CA ARG A 214 7.93 -7.11 15.84
C ARG A 214 7.59 -7.36 14.36
N PRO A 215 8.49 -8.01 13.59
CA PRO A 215 8.33 -8.17 12.15
C PRO A 215 7.09 -8.98 11.73
N LEU A 216 6.51 -9.76 12.65
CA LEU A 216 5.32 -10.56 12.39
C LEU A 216 4.00 -9.76 12.49
N THR A 217 4.01 -8.54 13.01
CA THR A 217 2.79 -7.72 13.17
C THR A 217 2.15 -7.35 11.84
N ASP A 218 2.95 -7.14 10.78
CA ASP A 218 2.45 -6.96 9.40
C ASP A 218 1.73 -8.20 8.82
N TYR A 219 1.89 -9.36 9.48
CA TYR A 219 1.20 -10.61 9.16
C TYR A 219 -0.05 -10.85 10.01
N GLY A 220 -0.48 -9.87 10.83
CA GLY A 220 -1.61 -10.01 11.73
C GLY A 220 -1.32 -10.89 12.96
N ILE A 221 -0.03 -11.11 13.25
CA ILE A 221 0.42 -11.88 14.40
C ILE A 221 0.89 -10.87 15.44
N GLU A 222 0.03 -10.61 16.42
CA GLU A 222 0.37 -9.75 17.55
C GLU A 222 0.86 -10.60 18.74
N PRO A 223 1.94 -10.19 19.43
CA PRO A 223 2.34 -10.82 20.68
C PRO A 223 1.29 -10.55 21.75
N ASP A 224 1.03 -11.55 22.61
CA ASP A 224 0.07 -11.46 23.72
C ASP A 224 0.34 -10.21 24.60
N PRO A 225 -0.62 -9.28 24.74
CA PRO A 225 -0.46 -8.07 25.54
C PRO A 225 -0.08 -8.34 27.01
N LEU A 226 -0.44 -9.50 27.55
CA LEU A 226 -0.20 -9.87 28.94
C LEU A 226 1.24 -10.31 29.23
N HIS A 227 2.04 -10.61 28.20
CA HIS A 227 3.45 -11.02 28.34
C HIS A 227 4.46 -9.87 28.16
N LEU A 228 4.00 -8.63 27.96
CA LEU A 228 4.85 -7.47 27.66
C LEU A 228 5.68 -6.96 28.85
N SER A 229 5.37 -7.30 30.09
CA SER A 229 6.12 -6.84 31.26
C SER A 229 7.34 -7.70 31.61
N GLY A 230 7.60 -8.79 30.89
CA GLY A 230 8.54 -9.83 31.33
C GLY A 230 9.88 -9.94 30.58
N ILE A 231 10.05 -9.28 29.44
CA ILE A 231 11.24 -9.51 28.59
C ILE A 231 12.20 -8.30 28.65
N PRO A 232 13.35 -8.39 29.35
CA PRO A 232 14.37 -7.37 29.27
C PRO A 232 14.96 -7.33 27.85
N SER A 233 15.13 -6.12 27.34
CA SER A 233 15.49 -5.77 25.95
C SER A 233 16.88 -6.23 25.47
N THR A 234 17.51 -7.20 26.13
CA THR A 234 18.92 -7.56 25.93
C THR A 234 19.16 -8.92 25.27
N ALA A 235 18.12 -9.64 24.83
CA ALA A 235 18.28 -11.05 24.41
C ALA A 235 18.41 -11.31 22.88
N TYR A 236 18.58 -10.29 22.03
CA TYR A 236 18.87 -10.50 20.60
C TYR A 236 20.32 -10.15 20.26
N SER A 237 21.27 -10.90 20.84
CA SER A 237 22.59 -11.01 20.23
C SER A 237 22.51 -12.04 19.11
N PHE A 238 22.60 -11.58 17.85
CA PHE A 238 22.77 -12.44 16.68
C PHE A 238 23.98 -13.37 16.90
N GLY A 239 23.70 -14.64 17.20
CA GLY A 239 24.72 -15.67 17.31
C GLY A 239 25.27 -16.01 15.93
N ARG A 240 26.55 -15.69 15.72
CA ARG A 240 27.38 -16.25 14.64
C ARG A 240 27.26 -17.77 14.64
N TYR A 241 26.80 -18.32 13.53
CA TYR A 241 26.93 -19.74 13.23
C TYR A 241 28.29 -19.95 12.56
N GLU A 242 29.34 -20.30 13.32
CA GLU A 242 30.56 -20.87 12.75
C GLU A 242 30.42 -22.39 12.70
N GLU A 243 30.52 -22.93 11.48
CA GLU A 243 30.70 -24.36 11.22
C GLU A 243 31.99 -24.88 11.86
N ARG A 244 31.92 -25.99 12.60
CA ARG A 244 33.09 -26.87 12.73
C ARG A 244 32.72 -28.33 12.95
N TRP A 245 32.84 -29.07 11.86
CA TRP A 245 32.96 -30.52 11.78
C TRP A 245 34.07 -31.06 12.69
N ILE A 246 33.77 -32.06 13.54
CA ILE A 246 34.74 -33.10 13.93
C ILE A 246 34.01 -34.45 14.11
N SER A 247 34.41 -35.39 13.27
CA SER A 247 34.07 -36.81 13.24
C SER A 247 34.39 -37.51 14.57
N ARG A 248 33.48 -38.39 15.04
CA ARG A 248 33.80 -39.37 16.10
C ARG A 248 34.19 -40.69 15.47
N GLU A 249 35.49 -40.93 15.39
CA GLU A 249 36.08 -42.26 15.30
C GLU A 249 36.77 -42.60 16.63
N CYS A 250 36.32 -43.71 17.21
CA CYS A 250 37.01 -44.71 18.04
C CYS A 250 37.61 -44.42 19.45
N MET A 251 37.19 -45.33 20.35
CA MET A 251 37.91 -46.06 21.42
C MET A 251 37.79 -45.58 22.88
N SER A 252 37.15 -46.40 23.72
CA SER A 252 37.80 -47.52 24.41
C SER A 252 36.81 -48.66 24.66
#